data_AF-A0A958C8L3-F1
#
_entry.id   AF-A0A958C8L3-F1
#
_cell.length_a   1.000
_cell.length_b   1.000
_cell.length_c   1.000
_cell.angle_alpha   90.00
_cell.angle_beta   90.00
_cell.angle_gamma   90.00
#
_symmetry.space_group_name_H-M   'P 1'
#
loop_
_entity.id
_entity.type
_entity.pdbx_description
1 polymer ?
#
loop_
_entity_poly.entity_id
_entity_poly.type
_entity_poly.pdbx_seq_one_letter_code
_entity_poly.pdbx_strand_id
1 'polypeptide(L)'
;MVETDLILTLAKTLIAVSWADGKLTSDEITNMKEMLARIPDLNARQWMSVEMYIESPVDDAERARLIGELQVQAQTPENRALVFQALDDMLAWTDEVTPEERQALDEVKAAFESGDSSASLHGLSRLFRGRSASQPAQSA
;
A
#
# COMPACT_ATOMS: atom_id res chain seq x y z
N MET A 1 7.38 -1.16 -21.44
CA MET A 1 7.85 -1.92 -20.25
C MET A 1 7.67 -1.13 -18.96
N VAL A 2 7.96 0.18 -18.90
CA VAL A 2 7.76 1.02 -17.70
C VAL A 2 6.33 1.00 -17.16
N GLU A 3 5.32 0.97 -18.04
CA GLU A 3 3.91 1.01 -17.65
C GLU A 3 3.45 -0.27 -16.93
N THR A 4 3.97 -1.44 -17.31
CA THR A 4 3.61 -2.71 -16.69
C THR A 4 4.18 -2.83 -15.27
N ASP A 5 5.39 -2.33 -15.04
CA ASP A 5 6.01 -2.34 -13.71
C ASP A 5 5.30 -1.35 -12.76
N LEU A 6 4.93 -0.16 -13.26
CA LEU A 6 4.12 0.81 -12.54
C LEU A 6 2.81 0.18 -12.04
N ILE A 7 2.08 -0.45 -12.96
CA ILE A 7 0.79 -1.03 -12.66
C ILE A 7 0.91 -2.18 -11.64
N LEU A 8 1.96 -3.00 -11.74
CA LEU A 8 2.20 -4.08 -10.78
C LEU A 8 2.54 -3.55 -9.39
N THR A 9 3.35 -2.49 -9.30
CA THR A 9 3.67 -1.85 -8.02
C THR A 9 2.44 -1.18 -7.43
N LEU A 10 1.60 -0.55 -8.25
CA LEU A 10 0.34 0.04 -7.83
C LEU A 10 -0.60 -1.02 -7.24
N ALA A 11 -0.76 -2.15 -7.94
CA ALA A 11 -1.54 -3.30 -7.46
C ALA A 11 -1.10 -3.77 -6.07
N LYS A 12 0.20 -3.98 -5.89
CA LYS A 12 0.77 -4.40 -4.59
C LYS A 12 0.57 -3.35 -3.51
N THR A 13 0.69 -2.08 -3.87
CA THR A 13 0.49 -0.96 -2.94
C THR A 13 -0.96 -0.92 -2.45
N LEU A 14 -1.94 -1.12 -3.34
CA LEU A 14 -3.36 -1.17 -2.97
C LEU A 14 -3.65 -2.36 -2.05
N ILE A 15 -3.07 -3.54 -2.32
CA ILE A 15 -3.16 -4.69 -1.40
C ILE A 15 -2.56 -4.36 -0.03
N ALA A 16 -1.41 -3.71 -0.01
CA ALA A 16 -0.74 -3.32 1.23
C ALA A 16 -1.55 -2.29 2.05
N VAL A 17 -2.34 -1.44 1.38
CA VAL A 17 -3.28 -0.52 2.02
C VAL A 17 -4.42 -1.29 2.65
N SER A 18 -5.04 -2.24 1.94
CA SER A 18 -6.14 -3.04 2.48
C SER A 18 -5.72 -3.85 3.72
N TRP A 19 -4.46 -4.32 3.77
CA TRP A 19 -3.92 -5.02 4.95
C TRP A 19 -3.68 -4.12 6.18
N ALA A 20 -3.93 -2.81 6.11
CA ALA A 20 -3.55 -1.89 7.18
C ALA A 20 -4.23 -2.17 8.53
N ASP A 21 -5.45 -2.71 8.52
CA ASP A 21 -6.17 -3.13 9.74
C ASP A 21 -5.80 -4.57 10.19
N GLY A 22 -4.89 -5.22 9.45
CA GLY A 22 -4.44 -6.58 9.67
C GLY A 22 -5.34 -7.66 9.05
N LYS A 23 -6.30 -7.28 8.20
CA LYS A 23 -7.22 -8.21 7.54
C LYS A 23 -7.33 -7.88 6.05
N LEU A 24 -7.86 -8.84 5.31
CA LEU A 24 -8.24 -8.67 3.93
C LEU A 24 -9.54 -9.45 3.71
N THR A 25 -10.62 -8.76 3.37
CA THR A 25 -11.95 -9.37 3.25
C THR A 25 -12.12 -10.04 1.88
N SER A 26 -13.06 -10.99 1.79
CA SER A 26 -13.38 -11.64 0.51
C SER A 26 -13.87 -10.65 -0.55
N ASP A 27 -14.55 -9.58 -0.13
CA ASP A 27 -15.09 -8.56 -1.03
C ASP A 27 -13.97 -7.64 -1.55
N GLU A 28 -13.04 -7.21 -0.69
CA GLU A 28 -11.80 -6.52 -1.10
C GLU A 28 -10.99 -7.36 -2.09
N ILE A 29 -10.81 -8.65 -1.82
CA ILE A 29 -10.08 -9.56 -2.73
C ILE A 29 -10.78 -9.65 -4.08
N THR A 30 -12.11 -9.77 -4.08
CA THR A 30 -12.89 -9.89 -5.32
C THR A 30 -12.78 -8.61 -6.14
N ASN A 31 -13.04 -7.45 -5.53
CA ASN A 31 -12.97 -6.15 -6.20
C ASN A 31 -11.56 -5.86 -6.72
N MET A 32 -10.53 -6.23 -5.97
CA MET A 32 -9.14 -6.11 -6.40
C MET A 32 -8.83 -7.03 -7.58
N LYS A 33 -9.27 -8.29 -7.56
CA LYS A 33 -9.09 -9.20 -8.70
C LYS A 33 -9.81 -8.68 -9.95
N GLU A 34 -11.00 -8.12 -9.81
CA GLU A 34 -11.71 -7.48 -10.93
C GLU A 34 -11.00 -6.26 -11.49
N MET A 35 -10.47 -5.39 -10.62
CA MET A 35 -9.65 -4.25 -11.03
C MET A 35 -8.42 -4.70 -11.80
N LEU A 36 -7.70 -5.69 -11.27
CA LEU A 36 -6.46 -6.14 -11.87
C LEU A 36 -6.67 -6.90 -13.18
N ALA A 37 -7.80 -7.59 -13.34
CA ALA A 37 -8.19 -8.23 -14.59
C ALA A 37 -8.38 -7.22 -15.75
N ARG A 38 -8.55 -5.92 -15.44
CA ARG A 38 -8.64 -4.84 -16.46
C ARG A 38 -7.27 -4.36 -16.93
N ILE A 39 -6.18 -4.77 -16.27
CA ILE A 39 -4.82 -4.45 -16.69
C ILE A 39 -4.48 -5.33 -17.91
N PRO A 40 -4.23 -4.74 -19.08
CA PRO A 40 -3.79 -5.51 -20.23
C PRO A 40 -2.42 -6.16 -19.95
N ASP A 41 -2.24 -7.38 -20.46
CA ASP A 41 -0.94 -8.06 -20.53
C ASP A 41 -0.26 -8.44 -19.20
N LEU A 42 -1.01 -8.60 -18.10
CA LEU A 42 -0.49 -9.26 -16.90
C LEU A 42 -0.11 -10.72 -17.20
N ASN A 43 1.18 -11.05 -17.15
CA ASN A 43 1.63 -12.41 -17.35
C ASN A 43 1.50 -13.26 -16.06
N ALA A 44 1.56 -14.59 -16.20
CA ALA A 44 1.38 -15.52 -15.08
C ALA A 44 2.34 -15.27 -13.90
N ARG A 45 3.58 -14.83 -14.14
CA ARG A 45 4.53 -14.51 -13.06
C ARG A 45 4.11 -13.25 -12.32
N GLN A 46 3.65 -12.23 -13.02
CA GLN A 46 3.15 -11.01 -12.40
C GLN A 46 1.88 -11.29 -11.59
N TRP A 47 0.99 -12.14 -12.11
CA TRP A 47 -0.20 -12.57 -11.39
C TRP A 47 0.14 -13.32 -10.11
N MET A 48 1.06 -14.29 -10.18
CA MET A 48 1.56 -14.99 -9.00
C MET A 48 2.17 -14.02 -7.98
N SER A 49 2.88 -12.99 -8.45
CA SER A 49 3.44 -11.98 -7.55
C SER A 49 2.38 -11.15 -6.83
N VAL A 50 1.21 -10.90 -7.43
CA VAL A 50 0.09 -10.23 -6.77
C VAL A 50 -0.57 -11.17 -5.77
N GLU A 51 -0.84 -12.42 -6.18
CA GLU A 51 -1.50 -13.41 -5.31
C GLU A 51 -0.73 -13.62 -4.00
N MET A 52 0.61 -13.59 -4.05
CA MET A 52 1.44 -13.65 -2.84
C MET A 52 1.16 -12.53 -1.83
N TYR A 53 0.86 -11.31 -2.30
CA TYR A 53 0.50 -10.19 -1.42
C TYR A 53 -0.94 -10.29 -0.91
N ILE A 54 -1.82 -10.96 -1.67
CA ILE A 54 -3.19 -11.26 -1.21
C ILE A 54 -3.16 -12.32 -0.10
N GLU A 55 -2.30 -13.34 -0.22
CA GLU A 55 -2.26 -14.47 0.71
C GLU A 55 -1.51 -14.19 2.02
N SER A 56 -0.73 -13.10 2.09
CA SER A 56 0.14 -12.80 3.22
C SER A 56 -0.04 -11.37 3.73
N PRO A 57 -0.16 -11.16 5.06
CA PRO A 57 -0.20 -9.82 5.63
C PRO A 57 1.00 -8.98 5.21
N VAL A 58 0.73 -7.73 4.84
CA VAL A 58 1.77 -6.77 4.46
C VAL A 58 2.00 -5.80 5.62
N ASP A 59 3.23 -5.74 6.12
CA ASP A 59 3.57 -4.83 7.21
C ASP A 59 3.87 -3.40 6.71
N ASP A 60 3.99 -2.47 7.66
CA ASP A 60 4.28 -1.06 7.38
C ASP A 60 5.59 -0.84 6.63
N ALA A 61 6.60 -1.71 6.85
CA ALA A 61 7.90 -1.57 6.23
C ALA A 61 7.84 -1.92 4.74
N GLU A 62 7.15 -3.02 4.40
CA GLU A 62 6.93 -3.40 3.01
C GLU A 62 5.98 -2.42 2.31
N ARG A 63 4.93 -1.93 2.98
CA ARG A 63 4.07 -0.87 2.43
C ARG A 63 4.89 0.39 2.10
N ALA A 64 5.77 0.84 2.99
CA ALA A 64 6.64 1.99 2.74
C ALA A 64 7.62 1.74 1.57
N ARG A 65 8.15 0.51 1.44
CA ARG A 65 9.00 0.12 0.30
C ARG A 65 8.24 0.24 -1.02
N LEU A 66 7.02 -0.28 -1.08
CA LEU A 66 6.15 -0.23 -2.26
C LEU A 66 5.80 1.22 -2.64
N ILE A 67 5.48 2.07 -1.66
CA ILE A 67 5.21 3.49 -1.89
C ILE A 67 6.43 4.18 -2.53
N GLY A 68 7.63 3.94 -1.99
CA GLY A 68 8.86 4.49 -2.56
C GLY A 68 9.14 4.01 -3.99
N GLU A 69 8.88 2.73 -4.27
CA GLU A 69 9.00 2.15 -5.61
C GLU A 69 7.98 2.77 -6.58
N LEU A 70 6.73 2.97 -6.13
CA LEU A 70 5.66 3.58 -6.91
C LEU A 70 5.97 5.04 -7.25
N GLN A 71 6.53 5.80 -6.30
CA GLN A 71 6.99 7.17 -6.55
C GLN A 71 8.06 7.24 -7.64
N VAL A 72 9.04 6.32 -7.61
CA VAL A 72 10.11 6.26 -8.63
C VAL A 72 9.55 5.93 -10.01
N GLN A 73 8.48 5.14 -10.09
CA GLN A 73 7.85 4.73 -11.36
C GLN A 73 6.83 5.76 -11.90
N ALA A 74 6.11 6.47 -11.02
CA ALA A 74 5.11 7.49 -11.37
C ALA A 74 5.69 8.92 -11.40
N GLN A 75 6.73 9.12 -12.20
CA GLN A 75 7.40 10.42 -12.34
C GLN A 75 6.62 11.41 -13.24
N THR A 76 5.81 10.90 -14.17
CA THR A 76 5.05 11.76 -15.09
C THR A 76 3.69 12.15 -14.53
N PRO A 77 3.12 13.30 -14.92
CA PRO A 77 1.78 13.72 -14.50
C PRO A 77 0.70 12.67 -14.83
N GLU A 78 0.81 12.00 -15.98
CA GLU A 78 -0.13 10.97 -16.41
C GLU A 78 -0.09 9.76 -15.49
N ASN A 79 1.12 9.29 -15.13
CA ASN A 79 1.29 8.16 -14.22
C ASN A 79 0.81 8.50 -12.81
N ARG A 80 1.01 9.75 -12.34
CA ARG A 80 0.48 10.20 -11.05
C ARG A 80 -1.04 10.24 -11.06
N ALA A 81 -1.65 10.73 -12.14
CA ALA A 81 -3.10 10.73 -12.30
C ALA A 81 -3.68 9.31 -12.26
N LEU A 82 -3.00 8.34 -12.89
CA LEU A 82 -3.37 6.93 -12.82
C LEU A 82 -3.32 6.39 -11.37
N VAL A 83 -2.29 6.73 -10.60
CA VAL A 83 -2.20 6.34 -9.19
C VAL A 83 -3.36 6.94 -8.39
N PHE A 84 -3.63 8.24 -8.51
CA PHE A 84 -4.73 8.87 -7.79
C PHE A 84 -6.10 8.29 -8.17
N GLN A 85 -6.34 8.04 -9.46
CA GLN A 85 -7.56 7.41 -9.91
C GLN A 85 -7.76 6.03 -9.29
N ALA A 86 -6.71 5.20 -9.24
CA ALA A 86 -6.81 3.87 -8.66
C ALA A 86 -7.05 3.91 -7.13
N LEU A 87 -6.47 4.87 -6.42
CA LEU A 87 -6.74 5.08 -4.98
C LEU A 87 -8.19 5.50 -4.73
N ASP A 88 -8.75 6.34 -5.61
CA ASP A 88 -10.14 6.77 -5.51
C ASP A 88 -11.12 5.66 -5.93
N ASP A 89 -10.78 4.84 -6.93
CA ASP A 89 -11.55 3.67 -7.34
C ASP A 89 -11.60 2.61 -6.22
N MET A 90 -10.49 2.40 -5.50
CA MET A 90 -10.45 1.53 -4.32
C MET A 90 -11.47 1.97 -3.28
N LEU A 91 -11.52 3.26 -2.95
CA LEU A 91 -12.50 3.82 -2.02
C LEU A 91 -13.95 3.65 -2.49
N ALA A 92 -14.19 3.60 -3.80
CA ALA A 92 -15.52 3.46 -4.38
C ALA A 92 -16.06 2.03 -4.34
N TRP A 93 -15.19 1.03 -4.26
CA TRP A 93 -15.57 -0.39 -4.24
C TRP A 93 -15.44 -1.06 -2.88
N THR A 94 -14.70 -0.46 -1.95
CA THR A 94 -14.64 -0.94 -0.57
C THR A 94 -15.90 -0.51 0.19
N ASP A 95 -16.69 -1.48 0.65
CA ASP A 95 -17.95 -1.25 1.38
C ASP A 95 -17.74 -0.51 2.72
N GLU A 96 -16.64 -0.81 3.42
CA GLU A 96 -16.24 -0.13 4.65
C GLU A 96 -14.73 0.09 4.65
N VAL A 97 -14.31 1.36 4.72
CA VAL A 97 -12.90 1.73 4.84
C VAL A 97 -12.60 2.01 6.30
N THR A 98 -11.74 1.19 6.89
CA THR A 98 -11.29 1.32 8.28
C THR A 98 -10.44 2.58 8.49
N PRO A 99 -10.29 3.07 9.73
CA PRO A 99 -9.37 4.18 10.03
C PRO A 99 -7.92 3.89 9.63
N GLU A 100 -7.48 2.64 9.77
CA GLU A 100 -6.14 2.18 9.43
C GLU A 100 -5.90 2.20 7.91
N GLU A 101 -6.84 1.69 7.12
CA GLU A 101 -6.79 1.78 5.66
C GLU A 101 -6.86 3.22 5.18
N ARG A 102 -7.68 4.06 5.82
CA ARG A 102 -7.74 5.50 5.51
C ARG A 102 -6.38 6.16 5.73
N GLN A 103 -5.73 5.88 6.87
CA GLN A 103 -4.40 6.39 7.15
C GLN A 103 -3.38 5.89 6.12
N ALA A 104 -3.42 4.60 5.75
CA ALA A 104 -2.54 4.04 4.74
C ALA A 104 -2.76 4.68 3.35
N LEU A 105 -4.01 4.97 2.97
CA LEU A 105 -4.31 5.72 1.75
C LEU A 105 -3.73 7.14 1.78
N ASP A 106 -3.87 7.83 2.90
CA ASP A 106 -3.31 9.17 3.09
C ASP A 106 -1.78 9.15 3.03
N GLU A 107 -1.13 8.10 3.55
CA GLU A 107 0.32 7.88 3.40
C GLU A 107 0.74 7.80 1.92
N VAL A 108 -0.01 7.05 1.09
CA VAL A 108 0.25 6.97 -0.35
C VAL A 108 0.03 8.33 -1.02
N LYS A 109 -1.10 9.00 -0.76
CA LYS A 109 -1.41 10.31 -1.36
C LYS A 109 -0.37 11.37 -0.99
N ALA A 110 0.01 11.45 0.29
CA ALA A 110 1.03 12.36 0.78
C ALA A 110 2.38 12.14 0.09
N ALA A 111 2.73 10.88 -0.24
CA ALA A 111 3.95 10.57 -0.98
C ALA A 111 3.96 11.24 -2.38
N PHE A 112 2.82 11.37 -3.05
CA PHE A 112 2.75 12.01 -4.38
C PHE A 112 2.60 13.53 -4.31
N GLU A 113 2.03 14.06 -3.24
CA GLU A 113 1.91 15.51 -3.01
C GLU A 113 3.23 16.14 -2.54
N SER A 114 4.03 15.41 -1.75
CA SER A 114 5.30 15.87 -1.17
C SER A 114 6.49 15.75 -2.12
N GLY A 115 6.27 15.96 -3.42
CA GLY A 115 7.25 15.90 -4.51
C GLY A 115 8.49 16.82 -4.42
N ASP A 116 8.86 17.28 -3.22
CA ASP A 116 10.06 18.07 -2.95
C ASP A 116 10.79 17.72 -1.62
N SER A 117 10.46 16.64 -0.90
CA SER A 117 11.17 16.35 0.36
C SER A 117 11.22 14.87 0.73
N SER A 118 12.27 14.17 0.28
CA SER A 118 12.62 12.80 0.68
C SER A 118 13.01 12.63 2.17
N ALA A 119 12.67 13.59 3.04
CA ALA A 119 13.11 13.66 4.43
C ALA A 119 12.00 13.39 5.48
N SER A 120 10.72 13.35 5.10
CA SER A 120 9.60 13.31 6.06
C SER A 120 9.12 11.90 6.45
N LEU A 121 9.38 10.86 5.65
CA LEU A 121 8.87 9.51 5.93
C LEU A 121 9.65 8.74 7.02
N HIS A 122 10.85 9.20 7.42
CA HIS A 122 11.63 8.58 8.50
C HIS A 122 11.25 9.07 9.92
N GLY A 123 10.25 9.95 10.03
CA GLY A 123 9.83 10.59 11.28
C GLY A 123 8.67 9.89 12.00
N LEU A 124 7.76 9.24 11.26
CA LEU A 124 6.52 8.72 11.84
C LEU A 124 6.71 7.34 12.52
N SER A 125 7.60 6.49 12.01
CA SER A 125 7.90 5.17 12.61
C SER A 125 8.59 5.25 13.99
N ARG A 126 9.04 6.44 14.42
CA ARG A 126 9.70 6.64 15.72
C ARG A 126 8.78 7.07 16.85
N LEU A 127 7.53 7.42 16.56
CA LEU A 127 6.59 7.89 17.60
C LEU A 127 5.77 6.78 18.26
N PHE A 128 5.71 5.57 17.68
CA PHE A 128 4.97 4.44 18.27
C PHE A 128 5.79 3.48 19.13
N ARG A 129 7.12 3.65 19.25
CA ARG A 129 7.96 2.80 20.11
C ARG A 129 8.09 3.40 21.51
N GLY A 130 6.99 3.38 22.27
CA GLY A 130 6.93 4.08 23.54
C GLY A 130 6.04 3.48 24.62
N ARG A 131 5.82 2.14 24.68
CA ARG A 131 5.30 1.51 25.92
C ARG A 131 5.46 -0.02 25.98
N SER A 132 6.69 -0.50 26.18
CA SER A 132 6.94 -1.85 26.74
C SER A 132 8.26 -1.86 27.51
N ALA A 133 8.18 -1.54 28.79
CA ALA A 133 9.24 -1.85 29.76
C ALA A 133 8.57 -2.16 31.10
N SER A 134 8.06 -3.39 31.24
CA SER A 134 7.75 -3.97 32.54
C SER A 134 9.08 -4.39 33.18
N GLN A 135 9.42 -3.75 34.31
CA GLN A 135 10.60 -4.05 35.13
C GLN A 135 10.74 -5.54 35.46
N PRO A 136 11.97 -6.11 35.51
CA PRO A 136 12.19 -7.37 36.18
C PRO A 136 12.08 -7.15 37.70
N ALA A 137 11.19 -7.91 38.33
CA ALA A 137 11.10 -8.01 39.78
C ALA A 137 12.42 -8.55 40.34
N GLN A 138 13.10 -7.73 41.15
CA GLN A 138 14.04 -8.23 42.15
C GLN A 138 13.23 -8.62 43.38
N SER A 139 13.38 -9.85 43.87
CA SER A 139 12.83 -10.28 45.14
C SER A 139 13.74 -11.34 45.77
N ALA A 140 14.30 -10.93 46.92
CA ALA A 140 14.93 -11.68 48.01
C ALA A 140 16.26 -12.40 47.74
#